data_AF-A0A842Y202-F1
#
_entry.id   AF-A0A842Y202-F1
#
_cell.length_a   1.000
_cell.length_b   1.000
_cell.length_c   1.000
_cell.angle_alpha   90.00
_cell.angle_beta   90.00
_cell.angle_gamma   90.00
#
_symmetry.space_group_name_H-M   'P 1'
#
loop_
_entity.id
_entity.type
_entity.pdbx_description
1 polymer ?
#
loop_
_entity_poly.entity_id
_entity_poly.type
_entity_poly.pdbx_seq_one_letter_code
_entity_poly.pdbx_strand_id
1 'polypeptide(L)'
;MTEYNFDKKLTELASKAKDEYILSKINKETRVPTRDFSKEDLEALLDSFISRYDISLDKFDSTKKTKIILPIYSQIELEPKLSYMFYTPYIQRMAFIKQLSFSYMTYPGALHSRIEHSLGVSHLIGVFCNFLQKHDSNLNQEIIISAKIAGLLHDAGHGPCGHSLELLKSCISPKKGQGDFRKLDKLLICDELNNNNSNIRRALDNIEVDYKFIEQLLGCNEGINNQLIYLTDLFDSAIDADRLDYLARDANHTWKVSIHREQKKLEKAQYI
;
A
#
# COMPACT_ATOMS: atom_id res chain seq x y z
N MET A 1 29.29 -17.49 -16.46
CA MET A 1 28.09 -18.31 -16.19
C MET A 1 28.40 -19.22 -15.03
N THR A 2 27.87 -18.89 -13.86
CA THR A 2 27.79 -19.76 -12.69
C THR A 2 26.39 -19.55 -12.16
N GLU A 3 25.48 -20.47 -12.50
CA GLU A 3 24.10 -20.46 -12.00
C GLU A 3 24.11 -20.58 -10.48
N TYR A 4 23.67 -19.52 -9.82
CA TYR A 4 23.33 -19.57 -8.41
C TYR A 4 22.01 -20.31 -8.27
N ASN A 5 22.09 -21.61 -7.99
CA ASN A 5 20.92 -22.47 -7.87
C ASN A 5 20.23 -22.25 -6.50
N PHE A 6 19.27 -21.32 -6.50
CA PHE A 6 18.46 -20.88 -5.36
C PHE A 6 17.68 -22.03 -4.72
N ASP A 7 17.29 -23.04 -5.51
CA ASP A 7 16.51 -24.21 -5.08
C ASP A 7 17.25 -25.06 -4.05
N LYS A 8 18.57 -25.22 -4.21
CA LYS A 8 19.39 -26.00 -3.27
C LYS A 8 19.46 -25.34 -1.89
N LYS A 9 19.53 -24.00 -1.86
CA LYS A 9 19.61 -23.24 -0.62
C LYS A 9 18.27 -23.19 0.11
N LEU A 10 17.15 -23.13 -0.62
CA LEU A 10 15.79 -23.21 -0.07
C LEU A 10 15.50 -24.60 0.54
N THR A 11 15.91 -25.67 -0.12
CA THR A 11 15.73 -27.06 0.38
C THR A 11 16.49 -27.30 1.70
N GLU A 12 17.68 -26.71 1.83
CA GLU A 12 18.52 -26.80 3.02
C GLU A 12 17.96 -26.00 4.23
N LEU A 13 17.09 -25.02 3.97
CA LEU A 13 16.47 -24.18 5.01
C LEU A 13 15.12 -24.72 5.46
N ALA A 14 14.35 -25.30 4.53
CA ALA A 14 13.09 -25.97 4.84
C ALA A 14 13.29 -27.18 5.78
N SER A 15 14.41 -27.91 5.63
CA SER A 15 14.74 -29.02 6.53
C SER A 15 15.06 -28.60 7.97
N LYS A 16 15.48 -27.35 8.18
CA LYS A 16 15.83 -26.79 9.51
C LYS A 16 14.66 -26.11 10.25
N ALA A 17 13.53 -25.89 9.58
CA ALA A 17 12.37 -25.16 10.11
C ALA A 17 11.37 -26.00 10.92
N LYS A 18 11.63 -27.30 11.14
CA LYS A 18 10.77 -28.19 11.93
C LYS A 18 10.86 -27.90 13.44
N ASP A 19 10.22 -26.83 13.88
CA ASP A 19 10.01 -26.56 15.31
C ASP A 19 8.74 -27.32 15.77
N GLU A 20 8.91 -28.57 16.21
CA GLU A 20 7.83 -29.48 16.64
C GLU A 20 6.91 -28.89 17.73
N TYR A 21 7.41 -27.90 18.49
CA TYR A 21 6.67 -27.28 19.58
C TYR A 21 5.46 -26.44 19.10
N ILE A 22 5.62 -25.67 18.02
CA ILE A 22 4.57 -24.76 17.51
C ILE A 22 3.45 -25.55 16.82
N LEU A 23 3.84 -26.57 16.03
CA LEU A 23 2.91 -27.46 15.32
C LEU A 23 2.03 -28.27 16.28
N SER A 24 2.54 -28.62 17.47
CA SER A 24 1.76 -29.36 18.48
C SER A 24 0.64 -28.54 19.11
N LYS A 25 0.79 -27.20 19.17
CA LYS A 25 -0.18 -26.28 19.80
C LYS A 25 -1.31 -25.91 18.84
N ILE A 26 -0.98 -25.70 17.56
CA ILE A 26 -1.95 -25.37 16.50
C ILE A 26 -2.87 -26.57 16.20
N ASN A 27 -2.32 -27.80 16.13
CA ASN A 27 -3.12 -29.00 15.85
C ASN A 27 -4.08 -29.42 16.98
N LYS A 28 -3.83 -28.99 18.23
CA LYS A 28 -4.72 -29.31 19.37
C LYS A 28 -5.98 -28.46 19.42
N GLU A 29 -5.93 -27.22 18.93
CA GLU A 29 -7.04 -26.27 19.05
C GLU A 29 -7.85 -26.10 17.76
N THR A 30 -7.22 -26.32 16.60
CA THR A 30 -7.89 -26.19 15.30
C THR A 30 -7.69 -27.47 14.52
N ARG A 31 -8.75 -28.28 14.33
CA ARG A 31 -8.77 -29.42 13.39
C ARG A 31 -8.72 -28.95 11.92
N VAL A 32 -7.86 -27.98 11.62
CA VAL A 32 -7.62 -27.46 10.28
C VAL A 32 -6.28 -28.04 9.83
N PRO A 33 -6.22 -28.75 8.69
CA PRO A 33 -4.95 -29.27 8.20
C PRO A 33 -4.02 -28.08 7.91
N THR A 34 -2.97 -27.92 8.70
CA THR A 34 -1.89 -26.97 8.41
C THR A 34 -1.05 -27.54 7.27
N ARG A 35 -1.47 -27.32 6.03
CA ARG A 35 -0.55 -27.37 4.91
C ARG A 35 0.31 -26.12 4.99
N ASP A 36 1.64 -26.30 5.00
CA ASP A 36 2.56 -25.18 4.86
C ASP A 36 2.25 -24.47 3.53
N PHE A 37 1.91 -23.18 3.59
CA PHE A 37 1.72 -22.36 2.39
C PHE A 37 3.08 -22.18 1.73
N SER A 38 3.25 -22.70 0.51
CA SER A 38 4.48 -22.49 -0.25
C SER A 38 4.50 -21.08 -0.88
N LYS A 39 5.66 -20.64 -1.39
CA LYS A 39 5.78 -19.36 -2.11
C LYS A 39 4.86 -19.35 -3.34
N GLU A 40 4.78 -20.48 -4.03
CA GLU A 40 3.94 -20.71 -5.19
C GLU A 40 2.45 -20.61 -4.84
N ASP A 41 2.04 -21.03 -3.64
CA ASP A 41 0.66 -20.88 -3.16
C ASP A 41 0.29 -19.39 -2.93
N LEU A 42 1.24 -18.57 -2.45
CA LEU A 42 1.05 -17.12 -2.29
C LEU A 42 1.03 -16.39 -3.63
N GLU A 43 1.96 -16.72 -4.53
CA GLU A 43 1.99 -16.17 -5.88
C GLU A 43 0.69 -16.51 -6.63
N ALA A 44 0.23 -17.76 -6.58
CA ALA A 44 -1.04 -18.16 -7.17
C ALA A 44 -2.26 -17.45 -6.55
N LEU A 45 -2.24 -17.18 -5.24
CA LEU A 45 -3.29 -16.42 -4.56
C LEU A 45 -3.30 -14.94 -5.01
N LEU A 46 -2.12 -14.33 -5.09
CA LEU A 46 -1.96 -12.96 -5.56
C LEU A 46 -2.35 -12.84 -7.04
N ASP A 47 -1.91 -13.76 -7.89
CA ASP A 47 -2.26 -13.82 -9.31
C ASP A 47 -3.76 -14.05 -9.53
N SER A 48 -4.38 -14.94 -8.76
CA SER A 48 -5.84 -15.14 -8.78
C SER A 48 -6.59 -13.87 -8.35
N PHE A 49 -6.01 -13.10 -7.43
CA PHE A 49 -6.60 -11.84 -6.99
C PHE A 49 -6.42 -10.76 -8.06
N ILE A 50 -5.24 -10.63 -8.67
CA ILE A 50 -4.90 -9.62 -9.67
C ILE A 50 -5.63 -9.86 -11.00
N SER A 51 -5.65 -11.11 -11.49
CA SER A 51 -6.30 -11.49 -12.76
C SER A 51 -7.80 -11.20 -12.80
N ARG A 52 -8.46 -11.15 -11.63
CA ARG A 52 -9.87 -10.74 -11.52
C ARG A 52 -10.11 -9.25 -11.80
N TYR A 53 -9.05 -8.45 -11.83
CA TYR A 53 -9.13 -6.99 -11.96
C TYR A 53 -8.32 -6.46 -13.14
N ASP A 54 -8.09 -7.30 -14.16
CA ASP A 54 -7.42 -6.91 -15.42
C ASP A 54 -8.28 -5.90 -16.20
N ILE A 55 -8.17 -4.64 -15.80
CA ILE A 55 -8.76 -3.50 -16.48
C ILE A 55 -7.84 -3.20 -17.68
N SER A 56 -8.37 -3.38 -18.89
CA SER A 56 -7.66 -3.01 -20.13
C SER A 56 -7.27 -1.53 -20.09
N LEU A 57 -5.97 -1.30 -19.89
CA LEU A 57 -5.34 0.01 -19.88
C LEU A 57 -5.46 0.73 -21.23
N ASP A 58 -5.73 -0.01 -22.32
CA ASP A 58 -5.87 0.52 -23.69
C ASP A 58 -7.02 1.51 -23.86
N LYS A 59 -7.96 1.54 -22.91
CA LYS A 59 -9.10 2.47 -22.89
C LYS A 59 -8.82 3.75 -22.10
N PHE A 60 -7.68 3.86 -21.44
CA PHE A 60 -7.39 4.99 -20.57
C PHE A 60 -6.63 6.10 -21.31
N ASP A 61 -7.22 7.30 -21.33
CA ASP A 61 -6.61 8.50 -21.90
C ASP A 61 -5.57 9.07 -20.94
N SER A 62 -4.30 8.69 -21.14
CA SER A 62 -3.14 9.11 -20.33
C SER A 62 -2.84 10.61 -20.41
N THR A 63 -3.63 11.39 -21.16
CA THR A 63 -3.47 12.85 -21.28
C THR A 63 -4.50 13.64 -20.47
N LYS A 64 -5.55 12.97 -19.97
CA LYS A 64 -6.61 13.63 -19.21
C LYS A 64 -6.38 13.61 -17.72
N LYS A 65 -6.68 14.75 -17.12
CA LYS A 65 -6.81 14.89 -15.67
C LYS A 65 -8.08 14.19 -15.20
N THR A 66 -8.00 13.49 -14.08
CA THR A 66 -9.13 12.78 -13.48
C THR A 66 -9.51 13.46 -12.17
N LYS A 67 -10.81 13.70 -11.98
CA LYS A 67 -11.35 14.23 -10.72
C LYS A 67 -11.90 13.08 -9.90
N ILE A 68 -11.46 12.98 -8.65
CA ILE A 68 -11.92 11.95 -7.70
C ILE A 68 -12.47 12.65 -6.48
N ILE A 69 -13.61 12.16 -5.98
CA ILE A 69 -14.20 12.62 -4.73
C ILE A 69 -13.76 11.67 -3.61
N LEU A 70 -13.07 12.21 -2.60
CA LEU A 70 -12.70 11.52 -1.37
C LEU A 70 -13.46 12.13 -0.18
N PRO A 71 -14.00 11.33 0.75
CA PRO A 71 -14.73 11.83 1.91
C PRO A 71 -13.94 12.83 2.79
N ILE A 72 -12.62 12.68 2.85
CA ILE A 72 -11.74 13.51 3.70
C ILE A 72 -11.30 14.80 3.01
N TYR A 73 -10.99 14.75 1.70
CA TYR A 73 -10.41 15.88 0.95
C TYR A 73 -11.34 16.48 -0.09
N SER A 74 -12.63 16.10 -0.10
CA SER A 74 -13.60 16.50 -1.12
C SER A 74 -13.11 16.13 -2.53
N GLN A 75 -12.96 17.07 -3.45
CA GLN A 75 -12.51 16.79 -4.80
C GLN A 75 -10.98 16.93 -4.90
N ILE A 76 -10.31 15.85 -5.26
CA ILE A 76 -8.90 15.86 -5.66
C ILE A 76 -8.77 15.72 -7.17
N GLU A 77 -7.69 16.25 -7.73
CA GLU A 77 -7.36 16.15 -9.15
C GLU A 77 -6.08 15.34 -9.33
N LEU A 78 -6.16 14.32 -10.18
CA LEU A 78 -5.01 13.51 -10.58
C LEU A 78 -4.48 14.04 -11.92
N GLU A 79 -3.19 14.34 -11.95
CA GLU A 79 -2.46 14.64 -13.18
C GLU A 79 -2.43 13.40 -14.09
N PRO A 80 -2.24 13.57 -15.41
CA PRO A 80 -2.42 12.46 -16.35
C PRO A 80 -1.52 11.24 -16.06
N LYS A 81 -0.24 11.45 -15.70
CA LYS A 81 0.69 10.38 -15.28
C LYS A 81 0.21 9.63 -14.03
N LEU A 82 -0.24 10.37 -13.00
CA LEU A 82 -0.77 9.79 -11.76
C LEU A 82 -2.10 9.06 -12.01
N SER A 83 -2.95 9.60 -12.88
CA SER A 83 -4.20 8.99 -13.27
C SER A 83 -3.98 7.67 -14.01
N TYR A 84 -3.00 7.61 -14.90
CA TYR A 84 -2.62 6.36 -15.57
C TYR A 84 -2.22 5.28 -14.55
N MET A 85 -1.37 5.63 -13.57
CA MET A 85 -0.99 4.72 -12.49
C MET A 85 -2.20 4.27 -11.66
N PHE A 86 -3.09 5.21 -11.33
CA PHE A 86 -4.29 4.91 -10.53
C PHE A 86 -5.16 3.82 -11.17
N TYR A 87 -5.33 3.83 -12.50
CA TYR A 87 -6.17 2.85 -13.19
C TYR A 87 -5.50 1.51 -13.49
N THR A 88 -4.24 1.32 -13.08
CA THR A 88 -3.59 0.00 -13.22
C THR A 88 -4.29 -1.06 -12.38
N PRO A 89 -4.42 -2.31 -12.89
CA PRO A 89 -5.01 -3.43 -12.15
C PRO A 89 -4.41 -3.60 -10.76
N TYR A 90 -3.08 -3.48 -10.67
CA TYR A 90 -2.35 -3.62 -9.41
C TYR A 90 -2.80 -2.57 -8.38
N ILE A 91 -2.98 -1.31 -8.77
CA ILE A 91 -3.47 -0.26 -7.86
C ILE A 91 -4.96 -0.45 -7.55
N GLN A 92 -5.79 -0.71 -8.56
CA GLN A 92 -7.24 -0.88 -8.38
C GLN A 92 -7.61 -2.03 -7.44
N ARG A 93 -6.77 -3.07 -7.34
CA ARG A 93 -6.97 -4.16 -6.38
C ARG A 93 -7.06 -3.68 -4.93
N MET A 94 -6.44 -2.53 -4.58
CA MET A 94 -6.48 -1.96 -3.23
C MET A 94 -7.90 -1.54 -2.81
N ALA A 95 -8.83 -1.37 -3.76
CA ALA A 95 -10.25 -1.13 -3.46
C ALA A 95 -10.90 -2.29 -2.68
N PHE A 96 -10.32 -3.48 -2.79
CA PHE A 96 -10.82 -4.69 -2.15
C PHE A 96 -10.07 -5.03 -0.85
N ILE A 97 -9.07 -4.24 -0.48
CA ILE A 97 -8.30 -4.41 0.76
C ILE A 97 -8.81 -3.41 1.79
N LYS A 98 -9.45 -3.89 2.86
CA LYS A 98 -9.93 -3.04 3.95
C LYS A 98 -8.76 -2.42 4.72
N GLN A 99 -8.86 -1.14 5.03
CA GLN A 99 -7.82 -0.41 5.77
C GLN A 99 -7.58 -1.07 7.14
N LEU A 100 -8.67 -1.30 7.89
CA LEU A 100 -8.65 -1.80 9.27
C LEU A 100 -8.92 -3.31 9.37
N SER A 101 -8.61 -4.09 8.33
CA SER A 101 -8.78 -5.55 8.29
C SER A 101 -10.16 -6.01 8.77
N PHE A 102 -10.26 -6.74 9.89
CA PHE A 102 -11.51 -7.28 10.45
C PHE A 102 -12.25 -6.32 11.39
N SER A 103 -11.74 -5.10 11.60
CA SER A 103 -12.34 -4.14 12.53
C SER A 103 -13.78 -3.77 12.18
N TYR A 104 -14.21 -3.97 10.93
CA TYR A 104 -15.60 -3.81 10.50
C TYR A 104 -16.59 -4.71 11.27
N MET A 105 -16.13 -5.83 11.84
CA MET A 105 -16.95 -6.71 12.67
C MET A 105 -17.35 -6.06 14.00
N THR A 106 -16.51 -5.14 14.50
CA THR A 106 -16.77 -4.36 15.73
C THR A 106 -17.30 -2.97 15.41
N TYR A 107 -16.80 -2.36 14.34
CA TYR A 107 -17.15 -1.02 13.86
C TYR A 107 -17.73 -1.12 12.44
N PRO A 108 -19.04 -1.33 12.26
CA PRO A 108 -19.64 -1.56 10.94
C PRO A 108 -19.40 -0.46 9.89
N GLY A 109 -19.02 0.75 10.32
CA GLY A 109 -18.63 1.87 9.44
C GLY A 109 -17.20 1.79 8.90
N ALA A 110 -16.33 0.94 9.46
CA ALA A 110 -14.94 0.74 9.05
C ALA A 110 -14.79 -0.07 7.76
N LEU A 111 -15.52 0.32 6.72
CA LEU A 111 -15.57 -0.35 5.41
C LEU A 111 -14.63 0.26 4.38
N HIS A 112 -13.93 1.34 4.72
CA HIS A 112 -12.99 2.01 3.82
C HIS A 112 -11.82 1.10 3.44
N SER A 113 -11.32 1.33 2.24
CA SER A 113 -10.29 0.53 1.60
C SER A 113 -8.99 1.29 1.41
N ARG A 114 -7.89 0.56 1.25
CA ARG A 114 -6.55 1.13 1.08
C ARG A 114 -6.43 2.06 -0.12
N ILE A 115 -7.19 1.83 -1.20
CA ILE A 115 -7.13 2.72 -2.38
C ILE A 115 -7.49 4.17 -2.04
N GLU A 116 -8.48 4.39 -1.17
CA GLU A 116 -8.89 5.74 -0.80
C GLU A 116 -7.85 6.41 0.08
N HIS A 117 -7.20 5.62 0.94
CA HIS A 117 -6.09 6.04 1.79
C HIS A 117 -4.87 6.41 0.95
N SER A 118 -4.43 5.53 0.04
CA SER A 118 -3.31 5.80 -0.88
C SER A 118 -3.54 7.03 -1.76
N LEU A 119 -4.77 7.25 -2.25
CA LEU A 119 -5.12 8.50 -2.94
C LEU A 119 -5.03 9.73 -2.04
N GLY A 120 -5.42 9.60 -0.78
CA GLY A 120 -5.31 10.65 0.23
C GLY A 120 -3.86 11.00 0.57
N VAL A 121 -3.01 10.00 0.76
CA VAL A 121 -1.56 10.18 0.97
C VAL A 121 -0.94 10.84 -0.27
N SER A 122 -1.24 10.35 -1.48
CA SER A 122 -0.80 10.98 -2.73
C SER A 122 -1.20 12.46 -2.83
N HIS A 123 -2.42 12.81 -2.42
CA HIS A 123 -2.88 14.19 -2.36
C HIS A 123 -2.07 15.03 -1.36
N LEU A 124 -1.88 14.54 -0.12
CA LEU A 124 -1.12 15.23 0.92
C LEU A 124 0.34 15.44 0.53
N ILE A 125 0.99 14.44 -0.09
CA ILE A 125 2.34 14.58 -0.64
C ILE A 125 2.39 15.73 -1.64
N GLY A 126 1.41 15.82 -2.56
CA GLY A 126 1.32 16.93 -3.49
C GLY A 126 1.18 18.29 -2.79
N VAL A 127 0.38 18.38 -1.73
CA VAL A 127 0.24 19.59 -0.91
C VAL A 127 1.57 19.99 -0.26
N PHE A 128 2.27 19.03 0.36
CA PHE A 128 3.57 19.28 1.00
C PHE A 128 4.64 19.68 -0.01
N CYS A 129 4.75 18.96 -1.12
CA CYS A 129 5.68 19.29 -2.19
C CYS A 129 5.42 20.69 -2.77
N ASN A 130 4.17 21.07 -3.04
CA ASN A 130 3.84 22.42 -3.52
C ASN A 130 4.19 23.52 -2.51
N PHE A 131 4.09 23.22 -1.22
CA PHE A 131 4.56 24.15 -0.18
C PHE A 131 6.09 24.27 -0.18
N LEU A 132 6.80 23.15 -0.24
CA LEU A 132 8.27 23.09 -0.22
C LEU A 132 8.91 23.68 -1.48
N GLN A 133 8.26 23.57 -2.64
CA GLN A 133 8.72 24.14 -3.91
C GLN A 133 8.95 25.66 -3.84
N LYS A 134 8.26 26.35 -2.91
CA LYS A 134 8.47 27.79 -2.67
C LYS A 134 9.84 28.12 -2.07
N HIS A 135 10.50 27.11 -1.49
CA HIS A 135 11.75 27.23 -0.76
C HIS A 135 12.88 26.38 -1.37
N ASP A 136 12.54 25.39 -2.21
CA ASP A 136 13.50 24.55 -2.93
C ASP A 136 13.19 24.53 -4.43
N SER A 137 14.00 25.25 -5.21
CA SER A 137 13.86 25.31 -6.67
C SER A 137 14.20 24.00 -7.38
N ASN A 138 14.86 23.05 -6.72
CA ASN A 138 15.16 21.74 -7.29
C ASN A 138 13.90 20.88 -7.40
N LEU A 139 12.86 21.19 -6.62
CA LEU A 139 11.60 20.45 -6.60
C LEU A 139 10.73 20.82 -7.82
N ASN A 140 11.10 20.32 -9.00
CA ASN A 140 10.33 20.53 -10.23
C ASN A 140 9.06 19.66 -10.30
N GLN A 141 8.19 19.92 -11.29
CA GLN A 141 6.91 19.22 -11.43
C GLN A 141 7.06 17.70 -11.65
N GLU A 142 8.11 17.23 -12.33
CA GLU A 142 8.34 15.79 -12.53
C GLU A 142 8.68 15.08 -11.21
N ILE A 143 9.45 15.74 -10.33
CA ILE A 143 9.76 15.23 -9.00
C ILE A 143 8.49 15.20 -8.14
N ILE A 144 7.65 16.25 -8.20
CA ILE A 144 6.38 16.28 -7.48
C ILE A 144 5.46 15.14 -7.95
N ILE A 145 5.34 14.92 -9.26
CA ILE A 145 4.54 13.81 -9.81
C ILE A 145 5.10 12.47 -9.32
N SER A 146 6.42 12.27 -9.36
CA SER A 146 7.07 11.05 -8.86
C SER A 146 6.81 10.83 -7.38
N ALA A 147 6.88 11.88 -6.56
CA ALA A 147 6.56 11.82 -5.14
C ALA A 147 5.07 11.48 -4.89
N LYS A 148 4.15 12.07 -5.66
CA LYS A 148 2.72 11.71 -5.59
C LYS A 148 2.47 10.26 -5.99
N ILE A 149 3.18 9.74 -6.99
CA ILE A 149 3.11 8.33 -7.39
C ILE A 149 3.65 7.43 -6.28
N ALA A 150 4.77 7.79 -5.64
CA ALA A 150 5.24 7.10 -4.44
C ALA A 150 4.14 7.11 -3.35
N GLY A 151 3.44 8.24 -3.14
CA GLY A 151 2.29 8.35 -2.24
C GLY A 151 1.15 7.39 -2.58
N LEU A 152 0.88 7.17 -3.86
CA LEU A 152 -0.11 6.19 -4.31
C LEU A 152 0.37 4.75 -4.10
N LEU A 153 1.67 4.49 -4.24
CA LEU A 153 2.27 3.16 -4.18
C LEU A 153 2.68 2.70 -2.78
N HIS A 154 2.79 3.60 -1.80
CA HIS A 154 3.39 3.29 -0.48
C HIS A 154 2.74 2.08 0.20
N ASP A 155 1.43 1.92 0.02
CA ASP A 155 0.62 0.86 0.60
C ASP A 155 0.29 -0.25 -0.40
N ALA A 156 0.71 -0.10 -1.66
CA ALA A 156 0.35 -0.99 -2.75
C ALA A 156 0.98 -2.37 -2.61
N GLY A 157 1.89 -2.62 -1.67
CA GLY A 157 2.39 -3.95 -1.36
C GLY A 157 1.47 -4.79 -0.49
N HIS A 158 0.40 -4.22 0.09
CA HIS A 158 -0.46 -4.97 1.00
C HIS A 158 -1.20 -6.12 0.29
N GLY A 159 -1.19 -7.29 0.95
CA GLY A 159 -1.95 -8.46 0.52
C GLY A 159 -3.40 -8.46 1.01
N PRO A 160 -4.18 -9.50 0.65
CA PRO A 160 -5.52 -9.69 1.18
C PRO A 160 -5.50 -9.72 2.72
N CYS A 161 -6.54 -9.18 3.37
CA CYS A 161 -6.63 -9.02 4.83
C CYS A 161 -5.67 -7.98 5.46
N GLY A 162 -4.89 -7.22 4.67
CA GLY A 162 -4.06 -6.12 5.18
C GLY A 162 -3.04 -6.57 6.24
N HIS A 163 -2.92 -5.83 7.35
CA HIS A 163 -1.98 -6.16 8.43
C HIS A 163 -2.24 -7.52 9.10
N SER A 164 -3.45 -8.09 8.99
CA SER A 164 -3.71 -9.43 9.52
C SER A 164 -2.92 -10.52 8.77
N LEU A 165 -2.59 -10.33 7.50
CA LEU A 165 -1.73 -11.25 6.76
C LEU A 165 -0.27 -11.16 7.23
N GLU A 166 0.16 -10.00 7.73
CA GLU A 166 1.49 -9.83 8.32
C GLU A 166 1.65 -10.63 9.61
N LEU A 167 0.57 -10.85 10.37
CA LEU A 167 0.57 -11.76 11.52
C LEU A 167 0.82 -13.21 11.11
N LEU A 168 0.49 -13.59 9.87
CA LEU A 168 0.81 -14.90 9.29
C LEU A 168 2.25 -14.97 8.76
N LYS A 169 3.01 -13.87 8.75
CA LYS A 169 4.42 -13.86 8.33
C LYS A 169 5.27 -14.82 9.16
N SER A 170 4.98 -14.98 10.46
CA SER A 170 5.64 -15.99 11.31
C SER A 170 5.27 -17.43 10.96
N CYS A 171 4.11 -17.65 10.34
CA CYS A 171 3.66 -18.96 9.90
C CYS A 171 4.20 -19.30 8.50
N ILE A 172 4.50 -18.29 7.68
CA ILE A 172 4.92 -18.46 6.28
C ILE A 172 6.43 -18.32 6.09
N SER A 173 7.11 -17.58 6.98
CA SER A 173 8.55 -17.36 6.91
C SER A 173 9.22 -17.85 8.20
N PRO A 174 9.77 -19.08 8.21
CA PRO A 174 10.56 -19.53 9.34
C PRO A 174 11.86 -18.71 9.36
N LYS A 175 12.04 -18.01 10.49
CA LYS A 175 13.19 -17.16 10.86
C LYS A 175 14.44 -17.34 9.98
N LYS A 176 14.84 -16.25 9.33
CA LYS A 176 16.23 -16.05 8.92
C LYS A 176 16.76 -14.74 9.46
N GLY A 177 17.65 -14.87 10.45
CA GLY A 177 18.69 -13.89 10.77
C GLY A 177 18.22 -12.60 11.43
N GLN A 178 18.99 -12.13 12.40
CA GLN A 178 19.04 -10.71 12.73
C GLN A 178 19.35 -9.95 11.44
N GLY A 179 18.49 -9.02 11.00
CA GLY A 179 18.89 -8.12 9.92
C GLY A 179 17.81 -7.29 9.26
N ASP A 180 16.73 -7.91 8.74
CA ASP A 180 15.84 -7.18 7.83
C ASP A 180 14.37 -7.34 8.23
N PHE A 181 13.94 -6.49 9.17
CA PHE A 181 12.55 -6.39 9.63
C PHE A 181 11.64 -5.63 8.65
N ARG A 182 11.97 -5.58 7.35
CA ARG A 182 11.09 -4.96 6.35
C ARG A 182 9.73 -5.66 6.40
N LYS A 183 8.68 -4.87 6.58
CA LYS A 183 7.28 -5.33 6.55
C LYS A 183 6.99 -6.01 5.21
N LEU A 184 6.06 -6.96 5.19
CA LEU A 184 5.84 -7.84 4.01
C LEU A 184 5.35 -7.05 2.80
N ASP A 185 4.46 -6.09 3.04
CA ASP A 185 4.03 -5.08 2.09
C ASP A 185 5.21 -4.39 1.39
N LYS A 186 6.20 -3.90 2.15
CA LYS A 186 7.36 -3.20 1.62
C LYS A 186 8.17 -4.10 0.68
N LEU A 187 8.34 -5.38 1.03
CA LEU A 187 9.03 -6.33 0.16
C LEU A 187 8.27 -6.54 -1.17
N LEU A 188 6.95 -6.67 -1.12
CA LEU A 188 6.13 -6.89 -2.31
C LEU A 188 6.15 -5.68 -3.26
N ILE A 189 6.03 -4.46 -2.73
CA ILE A 189 6.09 -3.27 -3.60
C ILE A 189 7.49 -3.08 -4.18
N CYS A 190 8.54 -3.36 -3.42
CA CYS A 190 9.90 -3.28 -3.94
C CYS A 190 10.17 -4.35 -5.02
N ASP A 191 9.61 -5.55 -4.89
CA ASP A 191 9.71 -6.59 -5.92
C ASP A 191 9.02 -6.16 -7.22
N GLU A 192 7.81 -5.59 -7.12
CA GLU A 192 7.11 -5.03 -8.27
C GLU A 192 7.91 -3.90 -8.95
N LEU A 193 8.59 -3.03 -8.19
CA LEU A 193 9.40 -1.96 -8.79
C LEU A 193 10.67 -2.49 -9.49
N ASN A 194 11.30 -3.52 -8.92
CA ASN A 194 12.54 -4.10 -9.45
C ASN A 194 12.29 -5.06 -10.63
N ASN A 195 11.11 -5.66 -10.73
CA ASN A 195 10.76 -6.59 -11.80
C ASN A 195 10.27 -5.85 -13.05
N ASN A 196 11.11 -5.76 -14.09
CA ASN A 196 10.78 -5.10 -15.36
C ASN A 196 9.52 -5.64 -16.06
N ASN A 197 9.09 -6.87 -15.74
CA ASN A 197 7.89 -7.46 -16.32
C ASN A 197 6.62 -7.23 -15.49
N SER A 198 6.74 -6.60 -14.31
CA SER A 198 5.63 -6.34 -13.42
C SER A 198 4.66 -5.31 -13.99
N ASN A 199 3.43 -5.32 -13.48
CA ASN A 199 2.41 -4.36 -13.92
C ASN A 199 2.78 -2.93 -13.53
N ILE A 200 3.32 -2.74 -12.31
CA ILE A 200 3.72 -1.40 -11.85
C ILE A 200 4.91 -0.90 -12.66
N ARG A 201 5.96 -1.71 -12.81
CA ARG A 201 7.19 -1.23 -13.44
C ARG A 201 6.97 -0.87 -14.90
N ARG A 202 6.26 -1.72 -15.65
CA ARG A 202 5.85 -1.40 -17.03
C ARG A 202 5.00 -0.13 -17.10
N ALA A 203 4.09 0.08 -16.14
CA ALA A 203 3.29 1.29 -16.10
C ALA A 203 4.13 2.54 -15.83
N LEU A 204 5.12 2.47 -14.92
CA LEU A 204 6.06 3.56 -14.64
C LEU A 204 6.94 3.87 -15.86
N ASP A 205 7.44 2.85 -16.55
CA ASP A 205 8.22 3.01 -17.78
C ASP A 205 7.39 3.70 -18.87
N ASN A 206 6.10 3.34 -19.02
CA ASN A 206 5.19 3.94 -20.00
C ASN A 206 4.89 5.43 -19.77
N ILE A 207 4.91 5.90 -18.52
CA ILE A 207 4.68 7.31 -18.18
C ILE A 207 5.97 8.12 -18.05
N GLU A 208 7.12 7.49 -18.34
CA GLU A 208 8.45 8.10 -18.35
C GLU A 208 8.76 8.86 -17.04
N VAL A 209 8.62 8.18 -15.90
CA VAL A 209 9.01 8.72 -14.58
C VAL A 209 10.26 8.02 -14.05
N ASP A 210 11.01 8.71 -13.21
CA ASP A 210 12.18 8.13 -12.55
C ASP A 210 11.75 7.15 -11.44
N TYR A 211 11.56 5.89 -11.81
CA TYR A 211 11.19 4.84 -10.86
C TYR A 211 12.24 4.64 -9.76
N LYS A 212 13.52 4.96 -10.01
CA LYS A 212 14.57 4.81 -9.00
C LYS A 212 14.42 5.83 -7.87
N PHE A 213 13.97 7.03 -8.23
CA PHE A 213 13.60 8.03 -7.23
C PHE A 213 12.37 7.58 -6.42
N ILE A 214 11.37 6.95 -7.06
CA ILE A 214 10.23 6.35 -6.36
C ILE A 214 10.67 5.22 -5.41
N GLU A 215 11.57 4.34 -5.84
CA GLU A 215 12.18 3.30 -5.01
C GLU A 215 12.88 3.90 -3.79
N GLN A 216 13.60 5.01 -3.96
CA GLN A 216 14.26 5.70 -2.86
C GLN A 216 13.23 6.26 -1.85
N LEU A 217 12.18 6.93 -2.33
CA LEU A 217 11.12 7.49 -1.47
C LEU A 217 10.39 6.40 -0.67
N LEU A 218 10.17 5.24 -1.28
CA LEU A 218 9.56 4.09 -0.62
C LEU A 218 10.56 3.30 0.23
N GLY A 219 11.84 3.68 0.27
CA GLY A 219 12.88 2.98 1.01
C GLY A 219 13.15 1.56 0.52
N CYS A 220 12.97 1.32 -0.78
CA CYS A 220 13.35 0.08 -1.46
C CYS A 220 14.85 0.00 -1.73
N ASN A 221 15.49 1.16 -1.93
CA ASN A 221 16.92 1.26 -2.25
C ASN A 221 17.58 2.40 -1.47
N GLU A 222 18.88 2.27 -1.17
CA GLU A 222 19.64 3.29 -0.46
C GLU A 222 20.14 4.37 -1.45
N GLY A 223 19.50 5.55 -1.37
CA GLY A 223 20.04 6.87 -1.72
C GLY A 223 20.71 7.05 -3.10
N ILE A 224 19.93 7.35 -4.14
CA ILE A 224 20.46 7.76 -5.46
C ILE A 224 20.60 9.30 -5.55
N ASN A 225 19.82 10.05 -4.76
CA ASN A 225 19.88 11.52 -4.73
C ASN A 225 19.88 12.07 -3.30
N ASN A 226 21.01 12.68 -2.89
CA ASN A 226 21.17 13.29 -1.57
C ASN A 226 20.43 14.63 -1.42
N GLN A 227 20.13 15.36 -2.50
CA GLN A 227 19.57 16.71 -2.40
C GLN A 227 18.09 16.71 -2.04
N LEU A 228 17.35 15.65 -2.41
CA LEU A 228 15.91 15.52 -2.21
C LEU A 228 15.56 14.44 -1.19
N ILE A 229 16.56 13.93 -0.47
CA ILE A 229 16.37 12.84 0.48
C ILE A 229 15.41 13.22 1.62
N TYR A 230 15.31 14.50 1.97
CA TYR A 230 14.36 14.99 2.97
C TYR A 230 12.89 14.69 2.63
N LEU A 231 12.58 14.39 1.35
CA LEU A 231 11.22 13.99 0.95
C LEU A 231 10.83 12.61 1.50
N THR A 232 11.78 11.76 1.92
CA THR A 232 11.47 10.49 2.60
C THR A 232 10.73 10.72 3.92
N ASP A 233 10.98 11.85 4.59
CA ASP A 233 10.32 12.20 5.86
C ASP A 233 8.82 12.47 5.67
N LEU A 234 8.37 12.73 4.43
CA LEU A 234 6.96 12.86 4.12
C LEU A 234 6.22 11.51 4.13
N PHE A 235 6.96 10.40 4.08
CA PHE A 235 6.44 9.04 4.05
C PHE A 235 6.66 8.29 5.36
N ASP A 236 7.81 8.49 6.00
CA ASP A 236 8.21 7.78 7.20
C ASP A 236 8.85 8.74 8.20
N SER A 237 8.02 9.38 9.03
CA SER A 237 8.49 10.24 10.11
C SER A 237 7.50 10.28 11.28
N ALA A 238 7.74 11.17 12.26
CA ALA A 238 6.77 11.37 13.34
C ALA A 238 5.46 12.01 12.83
N ILE A 239 5.57 12.86 11.80
CA ILE A 239 4.49 13.62 11.18
C ILE A 239 4.64 13.48 9.66
N ASP A 240 4.09 12.40 9.12
CA ASP A 240 4.12 12.06 7.70
C ASP A 240 2.71 12.09 7.09
N ALA A 241 2.64 12.00 5.75
CA ALA A 241 1.38 12.01 5.01
C ALA A 241 0.52 10.77 5.29
N ASP A 242 1.14 9.61 5.53
CA ASP A 242 0.48 8.36 5.87
C ASP A 242 -0.37 8.52 7.14
N ARG A 243 0.27 8.94 8.25
CA ARG A 243 -0.38 9.17 9.54
C ARG A 243 -1.47 10.21 9.47
N LEU A 244 -1.21 11.33 8.79
CA LEU A 244 -2.19 12.40 8.68
C LEU A 244 -3.45 11.91 7.94
N ASP A 245 -3.30 11.09 6.90
CA ASP A 245 -4.44 10.50 6.21
C ASP A 245 -5.18 9.48 7.06
N TYR A 246 -4.50 8.42 7.52
CA TYR A 246 -5.20 7.32 8.18
C TYR A 246 -5.84 7.77 9.49
N LEU A 247 -5.22 8.69 10.25
CA LEU A 247 -5.83 9.19 11.48
C LEU A 247 -7.14 9.94 11.20
N ALA A 248 -7.15 10.81 10.20
CA ALA A 248 -8.35 11.55 9.81
C ALA A 248 -9.42 10.62 9.23
N ARG A 249 -9.01 9.67 8.40
CA ARG A 249 -9.90 8.74 7.70
C ARG A 249 -10.49 7.69 8.63
N ASP A 250 -9.69 7.07 9.48
CA ASP A 250 -10.13 6.07 10.44
C ASP A 250 -11.07 6.71 11.44
N ALA A 251 -10.76 7.91 11.93
CA ALA A 251 -11.68 8.67 12.78
C ALA A 251 -13.01 8.97 12.07
N ASN A 252 -12.98 9.28 10.76
CA ASN A 252 -14.20 9.51 9.98
C ASN A 252 -15.10 8.27 9.91
N HIS A 253 -14.52 7.07 9.75
CA HIS A 253 -15.24 5.82 9.54
C HIS A 253 -15.59 5.06 10.82
N THR A 254 -14.81 5.24 11.89
CA THR A 254 -15.01 4.54 13.18
C THR A 254 -15.71 5.42 14.21
N TRP A 255 -15.57 6.74 14.15
CA TRP A 255 -15.91 7.60 15.28
C TRP A 255 -16.68 8.88 14.94
N LYS A 256 -16.89 9.26 13.67
CA LYS A 256 -17.55 10.54 13.39
C LYS A 256 -19.06 10.52 13.62
N VAL A 257 -19.41 10.80 14.87
CA VAL A 257 -20.61 11.50 15.31
C VAL A 257 -20.62 12.89 14.66
N SER A 258 -21.20 13.02 13.47
CA SER A 258 -21.63 14.34 12.94
C SER A 258 -23.11 14.61 13.21
N ILE A 259 -23.77 13.82 14.06
CA ILE A 259 -25.17 14.05 14.43
C ILE A 259 -25.28 14.87 15.72
N HIS A 260 -24.23 15.14 16.52
CA HIS A 260 -24.43 15.82 17.82
C HIS A 260 -24.93 17.27 17.72
N ARG A 261 -24.73 17.97 16.58
CA ARG A 261 -25.26 19.33 16.36
C ARG A 261 -26.68 19.35 15.76
N GLU A 262 -27.06 18.34 14.98
CA GLU A 262 -28.39 18.25 14.36
C GLU A 262 -29.37 17.41 15.19
N GLN A 263 -28.93 16.37 15.91
CA GLN A 263 -29.77 15.64 16.88
C GLN A 263 -30.25 16.55 18.02
N LYS A 264 -29.40 17.44 18.55
CA LYS A 264 -29.86 18.43 19.55
C LYS A 264 -30.89 19.44 19.00
N LYS A 265 -30.93 19.66 17.68
CA LYS A 265 -31.97 20.48 17.04
C LYS A 265 -33.23 19.66 16.79
N LEU A 266 -33.09 18.40 16.36
CA LEU A 266 -34.21 17.47 16.14
C LEU A 266 -34.91 17.07 17.45
N GLU A 267 -34.16 16.83 18.53
CA GLU A 267 -34.69 16.57 19.87
C GLU A 267 -35.42 17.79 20.43
N LYS A 268 -34.99 19.02 20.11
CA LYS A 268 -35.73 20.24 20.47
C LYS A 268 -36.97 20.49 19.61
N ALA A 269 -37.01 19.98 18.39
CA ALA A 269 -38.15 20.10 17.48
C ALA A 269 -39.26 19.07 17.75
N GLN A 270 -39.00 18.02 18.55
CA GLN A 270 -40.01 17.04 18.96
C GLN A 270 -40.82 17.46 20.20
N TYR A 271 -40.53 18.62 20.80
CA TYR A 271 -41.24 19.18 21.97
C TYR A 271 -41.98 20.50 21.66
N ILE A 272 -42.25 20.79 20.38
CA ILE A 272 -43.14 21.89 19.93
C ILE A 272 -44.30 21.25 19.18
#